data_AF-A0A9D8JZ50-F1
#
_entry.id   AF-A0A9D8JZ50-F1
#
_cell.length_a   1.000
_cell.length_b   1.000
_cell.length_c   1.000
_cell.angle_alpha   90.00
_cell.angle_beta   90.00
_cell.angle_gamma   90.00
#
_symmetry.space_group_name_H-M   'P 1'
#
loop_
_entity.id
_entity.type
_entity.pdbx_description
1 polymer ?
#
loop_
_entity_poly.entity_id
_entity_poly.type
_entity_poly.pdbx_seq_one_letter_code
_entity_poly.pdbx_strand_id
1 'polypeptide(L)'
;MTQRNFIRGLAVIVTAVVVIAAALPLWAAPADAPAAAEPTQAVPGNLLVNPGFESPYGKQCCQTDLSVYLPNTPIDEVQVAQGWSGWWRDNSLPDYPARCDIQYPPPNCKAWHRPEWREAAPYANRIHSGLNAQKYFTFWSVHEAGMYQRVSGLKPGQRLQFSAYMSAWSTDAAESLVSSGQQTMNLKVGIDPYGGTDAFSPNVVWGKPGDSYDVFGQFTVEAVAQSSAVTVFTYSMPIYAIQHNDVYVDDAALVVVGAGAVASPKSASSAGGGTTTTTEATGPYPGTTLDKATGNILYVVQADDTTFSIARRFNVTVNQIVAWNNLADANILRLGKTIIVGKTKR
;
A
#
# COMPACT_ATOMS: atom_id res chain seq x y z
N MET A 1 56.37 -65.94 -28.15
CA MET A 1 57.71 -65.65 -27.62
C MET A 1 57.71 -64.21 -27.17
N THR A 2 57.82 -64.03 -25.86
CA THR A 2 57.75 -62.77 -25.13
C THR A 2 59.14 -62.14 -25.07
N GLN A 3 59.28 -60.85 -25.35
CA GLN A 3 60.42 -60.05 -24.93
C GLN A 3 59.90 -58.66 -24.52
N ARG A 4 59.94 -58.35 -23.22
CA ARG A 4 61.08 -57.86 -22.41
C ARG A 4 61.07 -56.33 -22.38
N ASN A 5 60.74 -55.83 -21.19
CA ASN A 5 61.36 -54.72 -20.45
C ASN A 5 61.61 -53.40 -21.21
N PHE A 6 61.21 -52.27 -20.62
CA PHE A 6 62.12 -51.43 -19.83
C PHE A 6 61.38 -50.20 -19.26
N ILE A 7 61.40 -50.11 -17.92
CA ILE A 7 61.67 -48.95 -17.05
C ILE A 7 61.22 -47.54 -17.53
N ARG A 8 60.48 -46.82 -16.68
CA ARG A 8 60.91 -45.58 -15.96
C ARG A 8 59.72 -44.68 -15.61
N GLY A 9 59.75 -44.13 -14.39
CA GLY A 9 59.10 -42.85 -14.09
C GLY A 9 58.17 -42.90 -12.89
N LEU A 10 58.70 -42.50 -11.73
CA LEU A 10 57.89 -42.00 -10.61
C LEU A 10 57.08 -40.80 -11.11
N ALA A 11 55.77 -40.81 -10.90
CA ALA A 11 54.95 -39.61 -10.98
C ALA A 11 53.93 -39.62 -9.84
N VAL A 12 53.94 -38.50 -9.12
CA VAL A 12 53.16 -38.14 -7.93
C VAL A 12 51.67 -38.35 -8.16
N ILE A 13 51.01 -39.10 -7.27
CA ILE A 13 49.55 -39.25 -7.24
C ILE A 13 48.96 -37.98 -6.62
N VAL A 14 48.50 -37.05 -7.45
CA VAL A 14 47.56 -35.99 -7.05
C VAL A 14 46.16 -36.52 -7.31
N THR A 15 45.43 -36.86 -6.24
CA THR A 15 44.04 -37.30 -6.33
C THR A 15 43.18 -36.09 -6.71
N ALA A 16 42.86 -35.94 -7.99
CA ALA A 16 41.86 -34.99 -8.45
C ALA A 16 40.46 -35.54 -8.11
N VAL A 17 39.76 -34.86 -7.21
CA VAL A 17 38.32 -35.03 -7.00
C VAL A 17 37.62 -34.52 -8.27
N VAL A 18 37.09 -35.44 -9.07
CA VAL A 18 36.22 -35.10 -10.20
C VAL A 18 34.85 -34.71 -9.64
N VAL A 19 34.58 -33.40 -9.57
CA VAL A 19 33.22 -32.89 -9.42
C VAL A 19 32.55 -33.03 -10.78
N ILE A 20 31.63 -34.00 -10.91
CA ILE A 20 30.75 -34.08 -12.07
C ILE A 20 29.75 -32.92 -11.95
N ALA A 21 30.06 -31.81 -12.61
CA ALA A 21 29.07 -30.77 -12.87
C ALA A 21 28.07 -31.35 -13.88
N ALA A 22 26.86 -31.67 -13.42
CA ALA A 22 25.75 -31.93 -14.31
C ALA A 22 25.47 -30.66 -15.12
N ALA A 23 25.89 -30.65 -16.38
CA ALA A 23 25.50 -29.62 -17.33
C ALA A 23 23.99 -29.76 -17.59
N LEU A 24 23.20 -28.95 -16.89
CA LEU A 24 21.83 -28.70 -17.30
C LEU A 24 21.88 -28.08 -18.71
N PRO A 25 21.01 -28.50 -19.64
CA PRO A 25 21.01 -27.93 -20.97
C PRO A 25 20.65 -26.44 -20.85
N LEU A 26 21.62 -25.57 -21.19
CA LEU A 26 21.33 -24.17 -21.51
C LEU A 26 20.42 -24.20 -22.74
N TRP A 27 19.12 -24.09 -22.53
CA TRP A 27 18.24 -23.70 -23.61
C TRP A 27 18.60 -22.26 -23.93
N ALA A 28 19.21 -22.02 -25.09
CA ALA A 28 19.46 -20.68 -25.58
C ALA A 28 18.11 -19.96 -25.64
N ALA A 29 17.99 -18.86 -24.89
CA ALA A 29 16.86 -17.95 -25.03
C ALA A 29 16.71 -17.59 -26.52
N PRO A 30 15.48 -17.49 -27.05
CA PRO A 30 15.27 -17.10 -28.44
C PRO A 30 15.99 -15.77 -28.70
N ALA A 31 16.72 -15.70 -29.83
CA ALA A 31 17.58 -14.57 -30.20
C ALA A 31 16.83 -13.23 -30.38
N ASP A 32 15.50 -13.26 -30.33
CA ASP A 32 14.59 -12.11 -30.46
C ASP A 32 13.81 -11.82 -29.17
N ALA A 33 14.17 -12.43 -28.03
CA ALA A 33 13.69 -11.94 -26.74
C ALA A 33 14.18 -10.50 -26.58
N PRO A 34 13.29 -9.51 -26.33
CA PRO A 34 13.74 -8.16 -26.04
C PRO A 34 14.74 -8.27 -24.89
N ALA A 35 15.94 -7.70 -25.07
CA ALA A 35 16.87 -7.55 -23.97
C ALA A 35 16.09 -6.98 -22.78
N ALA A 36 16.20 -7.61 -21.61
CA ALA A 36 15.63 -7.07 -20.38
C ALA A 36 16.03 -5.59 -20.34
N ALA A 37 15.04 -4.69 -20.32
CA ALA A 37 15.29 -3.27 -20.26
C ALA A 37 16.25 -3.05 -19.09
N GLU A 38 17.37 -2.36 -19.33
CA GLU A 38 18.31 -2.05 -18.26
C GLU A 38 17.51 -1.48 -17.08
N PRO A 39 17.75 -1.97 -15.84
CA PRO A 39 17.07 -1.43 -14.66
C PRO A 39 17.17 0.09 -14.72
N THR A 40 16.07 0.79 -14.45
CA THR A 40 16.04 2.26 -14.57
C THR A 40 17.28 2.83 -13.89
N GLN A 41 18.02 3.70 -14.61
CA GLN A 41 19.27 4.26 -14.13
C GLN A 41 19.11 4.67 -12.67
N ALA A 42 19.96 4.12 -11.79
CA ALA A 42 19.90 4.35 -10.35
C ALA A 42 19.63 5.84 -10.09
N VAL A 43 18.43 6.17 -9.60
CA VAL A 43 18.04 7.57 -9.38
C VAL A 43 19.07 8.19 -8.45
N PRO A 44 19.86 9.19 -8.90
CA PRO A 44 20.95 9.71 -8.10
C PRO A 44 20.44 10.26 -6.76
N GLY A 45 21.05 9.79 -5.67
CA GLY A 45 20.64 10.19 -4.32
C GLY A 45 19.34 9.53 -3.83
N ASN A 46 18.88 8.46 -4.47
CA ASN A 46 17.78 7.65 -3.95
C ASN A 46 18.15 7.07 -2.57
N LEU A 47 17.30 7.34 -1.59
CA LEU A 47 17.50 6.96 -0.21
C LEU A 47 16.91 5.58 0.12
N LEU A 48 16.22 4.96 -0.84
CA LEU A 48 15.56 3.68 -0.65
C LEU A 48 16.55 2.51 -0.84
N VAL A 49 16.32 1.47 -0.06
CA VAL A 49 16.94 0.15 -0.26
C VAL A 49 16.05 -0.63 -1.22
N ASN A 50 16.67 -1.23 -2.23
CA ASN A 50 15.99 -2.01 -3.26
C ASN A 50 14.80 -1.27 -3.91
N PRO A 51 15.04 -0.11 -4.54
CA PRO A 51 13.98 0.71 -5.14
C PRO A 51 13.28 0.04 -6.34
N GLY A 52 13.97 -0.83 -7.07
CA GLY A 52 13.42 -1.59 -8.19
C GLY A 52 12.79 -2.93 -7.79
N PHE A 53 12.62 -3.18 -6.48
CA PHE A 53 12.00 -4.41 -5.97
C PHE A 53 12.59 -5.70 -6.56
N GLU A 54 13.91 -5.76 -6.69
CA GLU A 54 14.61 -6.91 -7.23
C GLU A 54 14.77 -8.01 -6.18
N SER A 55 15.06 -9.23 -6.62
CA SER A 55 15.38 -10.34 -5.71
C SER A 55 16.56 -9.97 -4.78
N PRO A 56 16.58 -10.47 -3.53
CA PRO A 56 15.71 -11.50 -2.96
C PRO A 56 14.42 -10.96 -2.31
N TYR A 57 13.41 -11.83 -2.26
CA TYR A 57 12.19 -11.63 -1.48
C TYR A 57 12.27 -12.45 -0.19
N GLY A 58 11.84 -11.84 0.91
CA GLY A 58 11.79 -12.46 2.22
C GLY A 58 10.36 -12.52 2.73
N LYS A 59 10.03 -13.56 3.51
CA LYS A 59 8.79 -13.60 4.28
C LYS A 59 8.87 -12.55 5.39
N GLN A 60 7.89 -11.67 5.44
CA GLN A 60 7.77 -10.73 6.55
C GLN A 60 7.44 -11.51 7.84
N CYS A 61 8.24 -11.31 8.88
CA CYS A 61 7.94 -11.78 10.23
C CYS A 61 7.35 -10.62 11.06
N CYS A 62 6.45 -10.94 11.97
CA CYS A 62 5.67 -9.95 12.71
C CYS A 62 6.26 -9.59 14.08
N GLN A 63 6.24 -8.30 14.42
CA GLN A 63 5.72 -7.85 15.72
C GLN A 63 4.20 -7.69 15.55
N THR A 64 3.42 -8.71 15.87
CA THR A 64 1.96 -8.55 15.96
C THR A 64 1.52 -9.03 17.33
N ASP A 65 0.94 -8.12 18.11
CA ASP A 65 0.10 -8.36 19.29
C ASP A 65 -1.23 -9.08 18.91
N LEU A 66 -1.20 -9.91 17.86
CA LEU A 66 -2.30 -10.76 17.46
C LEU A 66 -2.01 -12.13 18.06
N SER A 67 -2.69 -12.42 19.17
CA SER A 67 -2.54 -13.58 20.07
C SER A 67 -2.70 -14.98 19.46
N VAL A 68 -2.74 -15.08 18.13
CA VAL A 68 -2.92 -16.34 17.38
C VAL A 68 -1.60 -16.87 16.81
N TYR A 69 -0.60 -16.02 16.58
CA TYR A 69 0.71 -16.43 16.06
C TYR A 69 1.79 -16.25 17.12
N LEU A 70 2.73 -17.20 17.20
CA LEU A 70 3.91 -17.04 18.06
C LEU A 70 4.71 -15.82 17.58
N PRO A 71 5.31 -15.05 18.51
CA PRO A 71 6.21 -13.95 18.14
C PRO A 71 7.26 -14.42 17.13
N ASN A 72 7.53 -13.62 16.10
CA ASN A 72 8.49 -13.90 15.03
C ASN A 72 8.13 -15.05 14.07
N THR A 73 6.85 -15.44 13.97
CA THR A 73 6.43 -16.40 12.93
C THR A 73 6.36 -15.69 11.57
N PRO A 74 7.12 -16.13 10.54
CA PRO A 74 6.99 -15.58 9.20
C PRO A 74 5.60 -15.82 8.62
N ILE A 75 5.09 -14.84 7.88
CA ILE A 75 3.79 -14.96 7.20
C ILE A 75 4.05 -15.45 5.78
N ASP A 76 3.59 -16.65 5.44
CA ASP A 76 3.80 -17.27 4.14
C ASP A 76 3.20 -16.44 3.00
N GLU A 77 2.08 -15.78 3.24
CA GLU A 77 1.40 -14.89 2.30
C GLU A 77 2.11 -13.56 2.08
N VAL A 78 3.03 -13.14 2.95
CA VAL A 78 3.66 -11.82 2.86
C VAL A 78 5.13 -11.97 2.49
N GLN A 79 5.39 -12.11 1.18
CA GLN A 79 6.75 -12.16 0.65
C GLN A 79 7.10 -10.83 -0.03
N VAL A 80 8.06 -10.12 0.55
CA VAL A 80 8.37 -8.73 0.18
C VAL A 80 9.83 -8.58 -0.23
N ALA A 81 10.08 -7.68 -1.17
CA ALA A 81 11.43 -7.34 -1.61
C ALA A 81 12.28 -6.85 -0.42
N GLN A 82 13.58 -7.16 -0.44
CA GLN A 82 14.49 -6.80 0.65
C GLN A 82 14.39 -5.32 1.03
N GLY A 83 14.24 -5.04 2.33
CA GLY A 83 14.15 -3.68 2.87
C GLY A 83 12.74 -3.08 2.86
N TRP A 84 11.76 -3.76 2.26
CA TRP A 84 10.37 -3.34 2.28
C TRP A 84 9.52 -4.18 3.23
N SER A 85 8.33 -3.68 3.53
CA SER A 85 7.32 -4.38 4.33
C SER A 85 5.93 -4.12 3.77
N GLY A 86 5.07 -5.14 3.79
CA GLY A 86 3.65 -5.02 3.49
C GLY A 86 2.88 -4.48 4.69
N TRP A 87 1.87 -3.66 4.42
CA TRP A 87 0.88 -3.21 5.40
C TRP A 87 -0.53 -3.45 4.86
N TRP A 88 -1.50 -3.68 5.75
CA TRP A 88 -2.91 -3.86 5.41
C TRP A 88 -3.82 -3.49 6.56
N ARG A 89 -5.08 -3.21 6.25
CA ARG A 89 -6.13 -3.17 7.26
C ARG A 89 -6.64 -4.59 7.51
N ASP A 90 -6.60 -5.01 8.77
CA ASP A 90 -7.14 -6.30 9.18
C ASP A 90 -8.67 -6.32 9.13
N ASN A 91 -9.26 -7.50 8.91
CA ASN A 91 -10.70 -7.73 8.83
C ASN A 91 -11.37 -7.74 10.22
N SER A 92 -10.81 -7.05 11.22
CA SER A 92 -11.40 -6.89 12.55
C SER A 92 -12.55 -5.89 12.58
N LEU A 93 -12.93 -5.34 11.42
CA LEU A 93 -14.15 -4.54 11.26
C LEU A 93 -15.35 -5.48 11.01
N PRO A 94 -16.45 -5.36 11.79
CA PRO A 94 -17.56 -6.33 11.82
C PRO A 94 -18.40 -6.45 10.54
N ASP A 95 -18.05 -5.75 9.45
CA ASP A 95 -18.96 -5.51 8.32
C ASP A 95 -18.59 -6.26 7.02
N TYR A 96 -17.50 -7.02 6.98
CA TYR A 96 -17.05 -7.68 5.74
C TYR A 96 -17.08 -9.21 5.84
N PRO A 97 -17.88 -9.90 5.01
CA PRO A 97 -17.89 -11.36 4.99
C PRO A 97 -16.59 -11.91 4.39
N ALA A 98 -16.18 -13.11 4.81
CA ALA A 98 -15.02 -13.81 4.25
C ALA A 98 -15.19 -14.25 2.78
N ARG A 99 -16.40 -14.14 2.23
CA ARG A 99 -16.70 -14.34 0.81
C ARG A 99 -18.05 -13.70 0.50
N CYS A 100 -18.17 -13.13 -0.68
CA CYS A 100 -19.47 -12.81 -1.24
C CYS A 100 -19.98 -14.05 -1.99
N ASP A 101 -21.24 -14.42 -1.77
CA ASP A 101 -21.88 -15.49 -2.52
C ASP A 101 -21.89 -15.11 -4.01
N ILE A 102 -21.33 -15.95 -4.88
CA ILE A 102 -21.24 -15.69 -6.33
C ILE A 102 -22.55 -16.02 -7.07
N GLN A 103 -23.42 -16.82 -6.47
CA GLN A 103 -24.71 -17.23 -7.05
C GLN A 103 -25.84 -16.30 -6.62
N TYR A 104 -25.76 -15.76 -5.40
CA TYR A 104 -26.69 -14.76 -4.86
C TYR A 104 -25.96 -13.69 -4.03
N PRO A 105 -25.14 -12.83 -4.64
CA PRO A 105 -24.42 -11.81 -3.89
C PRO A 105 -25.40 -10.87 -3.19
N PRO A 106 -25.28 -10.65 -1.87
CA PRO A 106 -26.01 -9.58 -1.21
C PRO A 106 -25.72 -8.26 -1.94
N PRO A 107 -26.71 -7.37 -2.14
CA PRO A 107 -26.46 -6.04 -2.69
C PRO A 107 -25.37 -5.34 -1.86
N ASN A 108 -24.29 -4.91 -2.50
CA ASN A 108 -23.13 -4.26 -1.88
C ASN A 108 -22.25 -5.16 -0.97
N CYS A 109 -22.31 -6.48 -1.13
CA CYS A 109 -21.35 -7.36 -0.47
C CYS A 109 -19.91 -7.00 -0.88
N LYS A 110 -19.06 -6.76 0.13
CA LYS A 110 -17.62 -6.49 -0.04
C LYS A 110 -16.84 -7.50 0.77
N ALA A 111 -16.35 -8.56 0.15
CA ALA A 111 -15.41 -9.44 0.81
C ALA A 111 -14.10 -8.67 1.05
N TRP A 112 -13.50 -8.84 2.23
CA TRP A 112 -12.28 -8.14 2.63
C TRP A 112 -11.22 -9.13 3.10
N HIS A 113 -10.06 -9.11 2.45
CA HIS A 113 -8.96 -9.99 2.80
C HIS A 113 -7.64 -9.24 2.92
N ARG A 114 -6.77 -9.77 3.78
CA ARG A 114 -5.35 -9.48 3.72
C ARG A 114 -4.83 -9.90 2.34
N PRO A 115 -4.12 -9.03 1.60
CA PRO A 115 -3.49 -9.43 0.35
C PRO A 115 -2.45 -10.54 0.52
N GLU A 116 -2.10 -11.16 -0.59
CA GLU A 116 -0.84 -11.90 -0.71
C GLU A 116 0.19 -11.01 -1.39
N TRP A 117 1.43 -11.04 -0.90
CA TRP A 117 2.60 -10.39 -1.51
C TRP A 117 3.53 -11.44 -2.09
N ARG A 118 3.99 -11.19 -3.32
CA ARG A 118 4.89 -12.05 -4.09
C ARG A 118 5.77 -11.20 -5.00
N GLU A 119 6.75 -11.84 -5.60
CA GLU A 119 7.43 -11.28 -6.76
C GLU A 119 6.53 -11.30 -8.00
N ALA A 120 6.75 -10.38 -8.94
CA ALA A 120 5.99 -10.27 -10.19
C ALA A 120 6.55 -11.15 -11.32
N ALA A 121 7.82 -11.55 -11.22
CA ALA A 121 8.42 -12.49 -12.17
C ALA A 121 7.62 -13.82 -12.24
N PRO A 122 7.60 -14.49 -13.41
CA PRO A 122 8.30 -14.13 -14.65
C PRO A 122 7.46 -13.27 -15.61
N TYR A 123 6.40 -12.59 -15.15
CA TYR A 123 5.47 -11.87 -16.03
C TYR A 123 6.03 -10.50 -16.45
N ALA A 124 6.74 -10.45 -17.58
CA ALA A 124 7.43 -9.24 -18.07
C ALA A 124 6.52 -8.00 -18.21
N ASN A 125 5.24 -8.18 -18.57
CA ASN A 125 4.28 -7.07 -18.66
C ASN A 125 3.85 -6.51 -17.29
N ARG A 126 4.35 -7.09 -16.19
CA ARG A 126 4.09 -6.70 -14.80
C ARG A 126 5.35 -6.21 -14.08
N ILE A 127 6.40 -5.95 -14.86
CA ILE A 127 7.70 -5.42 -14.42
C ILE A 127 7.92 -4.14 -15.23
N HIS A 128 8.27 -3.04 -14.56
CA HIS A 128 8.50 -1.76 -15.24
C HIS A 128 9.93 -1.68 -15.80
N SER A 129 10.91 -2.11 -15.00
CA SER A 129 12.30 -2.25 -15.45
C SER A 129 13.02 -3.39 -14.71
N GLY A 130 14.21 -3.76 -15.17
CA GLY A 130 15.00 -4.79 -14.48
C GLY A 130 14.44 -6.20 -14.62
N LEU A 131 14.54 -7.01 -13.56
CA LEU A 131 14.19 -8.43 -13.57
C LEU A 131 12.93 -8.76 -12.78
N ASN A 132 12.49 -7.89 -11.87
CA ASN A 132 11.37 -8.16 -10.99
C ASN A 132 10.65 -6.89 -10.55
N ALA A 133 9.48 -7.07 -9.93
CA ALA A 133 8.71 -6.01 -9.31
C ALA A 133 7.93 -6.60 -8.12
N GLN A 134 7.48 -5.76 -7.19
CA GLN A 134 6.62 -6.25 -6.11
C GLN A 134 5.19 -6.42 -6.60
N LYS A 135 4.62 -7.61 -6.46
CA LYS A 135 3.20 -7.87 -6.61
C LYS A 135 2.52 -7.95 -5.23
N TYR A 136 1.31 -7.42 -5.13
CA TYR A 136 0.36 -7.86 -4.11
C TYR A 136 -1.07 -7.89 -4.63
N PHE A 137 -1.89 -8.80 -4.11
CA PHE A 137 -3.22 -9.03 -4.68
C PHE A 137 -4.23 -9.63 -3.69
N THR A 138 -5.51 -9.47 -4.01
CA THR A 138 -6.61 -10.23 -3.40
C THR A 138 -7.43 -10.94 -4.47
N PHE A 139 -8.03 -12.08 -4.10
CA PHE A 139 -8.87 -12.89 -4.99
C PHE A 139 -10.34 -12.86 -4.54
N TRP A 140 -11.27 -12.52 -5.43
CA TRP A 140 -12.71 -12.33 -5.12
C TRP A 140 -12.96 -11.43 -3.90
N SER A 141 -12.13 -10.40 -3.71
CA SER A 141 -12.09 -9.63 -2.48
C SER A 141 -11.44 -8.27 -2.70
N VAL A 142 -11.80 -7.30 -1.86
CA VAL A 142 -11.13 -5.99 -1.78
C VAL A 142 -10.07 -6.00 -0.69
N HIS A 143 -9.23 -4.97 -0.69
CA HIS A 143 -8.24 -4.70 0.33
C HIS A 143 -8.09 -3.19 0.55
N GLU A 144 -7.42 -2.81 1.62
CA GLU A 144 -6.74 -1.53 1.78
C GLU A 144 -5.36 -1.85 2.32
N ALA A 145 -4.37 -1.66 1.47
CA ALA A 145 -3.03 -2.21 1.68
C ALA A 145 -1.99 -1.51 0.80
N GLY A 146 -0.73 -1.86 1.05
CA GLY A 146 0.38 -1.47 0.20
C GLY A 146 1.71 -1.90 0.80
N MET A 147 2.77 -1.18 0.42
CA MET A 147 4.14 -1.38 0.86
C MET A 147 4.63 -0.17 1.65
N TYR A 148 5.61 -0.37 2.53
CA TYR A 148 6.31 0.74 3.17
C TYR A 148 7.80 0.44 3.37
N GLN A 149 8.58 1.52 3.48
CA GLN A 149 9.98 1.47 3.89
C GLN A 149 10.30 2.69 4.76
N ARG A 150 10.94 2.46 5.91
CA ARG A 150 11.41 3.53 6.78
C ARG A 150 12.85 3.90 6.42
N VAL A 151 13.09 5.19 6.23
CA VAL A 151 14.40 5.77 5.93
C VAL A 151 14.85 6.62 7.11
N SER A 152 16.07 6.41 7.58
CA SER A 152 16.67 7.12 8.72
C SER A 152 17.92 7.91 8.29
N GLY A 153 18.50 8.70 9.20
CA GLY A 153 19.69 9.51 8.92
C GLY A 153 19.37 10.84 8.22
N LEU A 154 18.11 11.26 8.24
CA LEU A 154 17.65 12.52 7.67
C LEU A 154 17.87 13.69 8.63
N LYS A 155 17.84 14.90 8.08
CA LYS A 155 17.80 16.15 8.84
C LYS A 155 16.38 16.70 8.77
N PRO A 156 15.75 17.01 9.93
CA PRO A 156 14.50 17.77 9.92
C PRO A 156 14.61 19.03 9.06
N GLY A 157 13.60 19.29 8.25
CA GLY A 157 13.54 20.42 7.31
C GLY A 157 13.96 20.08 5.89
N GLN A 158 14.45 18.86 5.62
CA GLN A 158 14.64 18.40 4.25
C GLN A 158 13.29 18.18 3.56
N ARG A 159 13.07 18.84 2.42
CA ARG A 159 11.93 18.55 1.55
C ARG A 159 12.28 17.33 0.71
N LEU A 160 11.45 16.31 0.82
CA LEU A 160 11.61 15.02 0.18
C LEU A 160 10.51 14.84 -0.86
N GLN A 161 10.85 14.18 -1.96
CA GLN A 161 9.89 13.69 -2.94
C GLN A 161 9.96 12.17 -2.95
N PHE A 162 8.83 11.52 -2.72
CA PHE A 162 8.66 10.09 -2.90
C PHE A 162 7.89 9.83 -4.19
N SER A 163 8.38 8.90 -5.01
CA SER A 163 7.68 8.42 -6.19
C SER A 163 7.78 6.90 -6.29
N ALA A 164 6.81 6.29 -6.99
CA ALA A 164 6.87 4.89 -7.39
C ALA A 164 6.08 4.71 -8.69
N TYR A 165 6.55 3.80 -9.54
CA TYR A 165 5.75 3.32 -10.67
C TYR A 165 4.81 2.24 -10.15
N MET A 166 3.52 2.41 -10.41
CA MET A 166 2.51 1.45 -10.01
C MET A 166 1.62 1.11 -11.20
N SER A 167 1.26 -0.17 -11.30
CA SER A 167 0.29 -0.68 -12.26
C SER A 167 -0.70 -1.57 -11.53
N ALA A 168 -1.95 -1.56 -11.96
CA ALA A 168 -2.95 -2.50 -11.51
C ALA A 168 -3.41 -3.41 -12.63
N TRP A 169 -3.83 -4.62 -12.25
CA TRP A 169 -4.56 -5.52 -13.11
C TRP A 169 -5.78 -6.05 -12.39
N SER A 170 -6.93 -5.94 -13.05
CA SER A 170 -8.18 -6.21 -12.39
C SER A 170 -9.20 -6.78 -13.37
N THR A 171 -9.59 -8.04 -13.23
CA THR A 171 -10.55 -8.71 -14.12
C THR A 171 -11.21 -9.92 -13.46
N ASP A 172 -12.39 -10.32 -13.97
CA ASP A 172 -13.06 -11.60 -13.68
C ASP A 172 -12.70 -12.71 -14.69
N ALA A 173 -11.83 -12.41 -15.67
CA ALA A 173 -11.39 -13.37 -16.66
C ALA A 173 -10.10 -14.06 -16.22
N ALA A 174 -10.08 -15.39 -16.28
CA ALA A 174 -8.94 -16.19 -15.84
C ALA A 174 -7.63 -15.94 -16.63
N GLU A 175 -7.71 -15.50 -17.89
CA GLU A 175 -6.53 -15.39 -18.79
C GLU A 175 -6.44 -14.04 -19.54
N SER A 176 -7.02 -12.96 -19.00
CA SER A 176 -6.96 -11.65 -19.68
C SER A 176 -5.66 -10.91 -19.41
N LEU A 177 -5.04 -10.34 -20.45
CA LEU A 177 -3.94 -9.38 -20.30
C LEU A 177 -4.42 -7.97 -19.94
N VAL A 178 -5.73 -7.71 -20.08
CA VAL A 178 -6.36 -6.40 -19.94
C VAL A 178 -7.34 -6.41 -18.77
N SER A 179 -7.39 -5.30 -18.05
CA SER A 179 -8.30 -5.07 -16.94
C SER A 179 -9.73 -4.80 -17.41
N SER A 180 -10.70 -5.23 -16.63
CA SER A 180 -12.13 -5.06 -16.86
C SER A 180 -12.90 -5.10 -15.54
N GLY A 181 -13.88 -4.21 -15.37
CA GLY A 181 -14.86 -4.30 -14.28
C GLY A 181 -14.51 -3.53 -13.01
N GLN A 182 -13.23 -3.24 -12.75
CA GLN A 182 -12.84 -2.34 -11.66
C GLN A 182 -12.85 -0.88 -12.11
N GLN A 183 -13.55 -0.02 -11.38
CA GLN A 183 -13.59 1.41 -11.69
C GLN A 183 -12.37 2.15 -11.16
N THR A 184 -11.89 1.75 -9.98
CA THR A 184 -10.71 2.33 -9.36
C THR A 184 -10.02 1.33 -8.43
N MET A 185 -8.70 1.40 -8.40
CA MET A 185 -7.81 0.79 -7.42
C MET A 185 -7.31 1.81 -6.40
N ASN A 186 -7.65 3.09 -6.57
CA ASN A 186 -7.29 4.18 -5.68
C ASN A 186 -5.79 4.21 -5.35
N LEU A 187 -4.96 4.08 -6.39
CA LEU A 187 -3.51 4.02 -6.23
C LEU A 187 -2.97 5.39 -5.78
N LYS A 188 -2.04 5.38 -4.83
CA LYS A 188 -1.31 6.58 -4.40
C LYS A 188 -0.06 6.20 -3.61
N VAL A 189 0.77 7.21 -3.38
CA VAL A 189 1.96 7.12 -2.53
C VAL A 189 1.89 8.14 -1.40
N GLY A 190 2.57 7.89 -0.30
CA GLY A 190 2.55 8.73 0.89
C GLY A 190 3.89 8.79 1.62
N ILE A 191 4.05 9.82 2.46
CA ILE A 191 5.19 9.97 3.37
C ILE A 191 4.65 10.28 4.77
N ASP A 192 4.98 9.47 5.78
CA ASP A 192 4.94 9.91 7.17
C ASP A 192 6.23 10.69 7.46
N PRO A 193 6.15 12.00 7.69
CA PRO A 193 7.34 12.84 7.80
C PRO A 193 8.02 12.74 9.17
N TYR A 194 7.42 12.04 10.15
CA TYR A 194 8.01 11.74 11.46
C TYR A 194 8.67 10.36 11.50
N GLY A 195 8.43 9.52 10.49
CA GLY A 195 8.91 8.15 10.41
C GLY A 195 7.99 7.14 11.09
N GLY A 196 6.73 7.49 11.37
CA GLY A 196 5.72 6.52 11.80
C GLY A 196 5.53 5.42 10.74
N THR A 197 5.24 4.19 11.16
CA THR A 197 5.01 3.04 10.25
C THR A 197 3.54 2.64 10.16
N ASP A 198 2.66 3.34 10.87
CA ASP A 198 1.21 3.16 10.75
C ASP A 198 0.69 3.91 9.51
N ALA A 199 0.32 3.15 8.48
CA ALA A 199 -0.24 3.70 7.24
C ALA A 199 -1.59 4.41 7.45
N PHE A 200 -2.28 4.18 8.58
CA PHE A 200 -3.54 4.84 8.92
C PHE A 200 -3.35 6.11 9.74
N SER A 201 -2.09 6.44 10.08
CA SER A 201 -1.75 7.66 10.80
C SER A 201 -2.21 8.89 10.02
N PRO A 202 -2.86 9.87 10.68
CA PRO A 202 -3.22 11.14 10.05
C PRO A 202 -1.98 11.98 9.69
N ASN A 203 -0.79 11.58 10.12
CA ASN A 203 0.46 12.25 9.77
C ASN A 203 0.95 11.92 8.36
N VAL A 204 0.45 10.84 7.75
CA VAL A 204 0.87 10.46 6.40
C VAL A 204 0.38 11.52 5.41
N VAL A 205 1.32 12.19 4.76
CA VAL A 205 1.04 13.08 3.64
C VAL A 205 0.86 12.21 2.41
N TRP A 206 -0.37 12.11 1.92
CA TRP A 206 -0.70 11.34 0.72
C TRP A 206 -0.63 12.22 -0.53
N GLY A 207 -0.09 11.65 -1.61
CA GLY A 207 -0.15 12.22 -2.95
C GLY A 207 -1.55 12.12 -3.55
N LYS A 208 -1.69 12.67 -4.76
CA LYS A 208 -2.95 12.61 -5.50
C LYS A 208 -3.31 11.15 -5.81
N PRO A 209 -4.53 10.69 -5.49
CA PRO A 209 -5.00 9.38 -5.93
C PRO A 209 -5.18 9.33 -7.44
N GLY A 210 -4.97 8.15 -8.01
CA GLY A 210 -5.20 7.89 -9.42
C GLY A 210 -5.25 6.40 -9.71
N ASP A 211 -5.41 6.07 -10.99
CA ASP A 211 -5.47 4.71 -11.47
C ASP A 211 -4.52 4.56 -12.66
N SER A 212 -3.83 3.42 -12.71
CA SER A 212 -3.01 3.03 -13.85
C SER A 212 -3.22 1.54 -14.06
N TYR A 213 -4.06 1.18 -15.02
CA TYR A 213 -4.38 -0.21 -15.34
C TYR A 213 -3.55 -0.68 -16.51
N ASP A 214 -3.00 -1.89 -16.42
CA ASP A 214 -2.28 -2.63 -17.47
C ASP A 214 -1.01 -1.99 -18.01
N VAL A 215 -0.73 -0.75 -17.62
CA VAL A 215 0.51 -0.02 -17.84
C VAL A 215 0.96 0.57 -16.51
N PHE A 216 2.24 0.87 -16.37
CA PHE A 216 2.76 1.55 -15.20
C PHE A 216 2.56 3.06 -15.31
N GLY A 217 2.08 3.66 -14.23
CA GLY A 217 1.98 5.11 -14.05
C GLY A 217 2.82 5.55 -12.85
N GLN A 218 3.46 6.71 -12.94
CA GLN A 218 4.24 7.25 -11.84
C GLN A 218 3.34 8.02 -10.87
N PHE A 219 3.40 7.64 -9.59
CA PHE A 219 2.74 8.34 -8.50
C PHE A 219 3.80 9.11 -7.69
N THR A 220 3.46 10.32 -7.23
CA THR A 220 4.41 11.19 -6.53
C THR A 220 3.76 11.95 -5.38
N VAL A 221 4.55 12.25 -4.36
CA VAL A 221 4.20 13.09 -3.22
C VAL A 221 5.44 13.78 -2.67
N GLU A 222 5.27 14.99 -2.12
CA GLU A 222 6.32 15.67 -1.37
C GLU A 222 5.93 15.87 0.09
N ALA A 223 6.91 15.77 0.98
CA ALA A 223 6.76 16.10 2.38
C ALA A 223 8.07 16.65 2.96
N VAL A 224 7.98 17.46 4.01
CA VAL A 224 9.16 17.95 4.73
C VAL A 224 9.41 17.05 5.92
N ALA A 225 10.61 16.46 6.00
CA ALA A 225 11.03 15.65 7.14
C ALA A 225 10.88 16.44 8.45
N GLN A 226 10.14 15.90 9.40
CA GLN A 226 9.92 16.48 10.73
C GLN A 226 10.80 15.80 11.79
N SER A 227 11.40 14.66 11.47
CA SER A 227 12.34 13.96 12.35
C SER A 227 13.59 13.53 11.57
N SER A 228 14.49 12.78 12.22
CA SER A 228 15.63 12.15 11.56
C SER A 228 15.27 10.91 10.73
N ALA A 229 13.97 10.61 10.62
CA ALA A 229 13.44 9.52 9.81
C ALA A 229 12.12 9.91 9.14
N VAL A 230 11.85 9.28 8.01
CA VAL A 230 10.52 9.27 7.37
C VAL A 230 10.15 7.85 7.00
N THR A 231 8.87 7.61 6.72
CA THR A 231 8.40 6.35 6.15
C THR A 231 7.66 6.64 4.88
N VAL A 232 8.00 5.95 3.79
CA VAL A 232 7.27 6.03 2.53
C VAL A 232 6.25 4.91 2.46
N PHE A 233 5.12 5.14 1.81
CA PHE A 233 4.03 4.19 1.65
C PHE A 233 3.54 4.14 0.21
N THR A 234 3.28 2.95 -0.32
CA THR A 234 2.34 2.77 -1.44
C THR A 234 0.97 2.39 -0.89
N TYR A 235 -0.08 2.60 -1.67
CA TYR A 235 -1.47 2.39 -1.26
C TYR A 235 -2.32 1.96 -2.44
N SER A 236 -3.23 1.02 -2.20
CA SER A 236 -4.37 0.71 -3.06
C SER A 236 -5.59 0.33 -2.24
N MET A 237 -6.77 0.59 -2.81
CA MET A 237 -8.07 0.20 -2.28
C MET A 237 -9.08 -0.02 -3.43
N PRO A 238 -9.17 -1.23 -4.01
CA PRO A 238 -10.23 -1.57 -4.96
C PRO A 238 -11.62 -1.40 -4.34
N ILE A 239 -12.61 -1.01 -5.15
CA ILE A 239 -13.99 -0.83 -4.67
C ILE A 239 -14.89 -2.04 -4.92
N TYR A 240 -14.53 -2.90 -5.88
CA TYR A 240 -15.25 -4.14 -6.21
C TYR A 240 -14.44 -5.38 -5.90
N ALA A 241 -15.10 -6.39 -5.32
CA ALA A 241 -14.55 -7.71 -5.02
C ALA A 241 -14.61 -8.60 -6.27
N ILE A 242 -13.80 -8.26 -7.28
CA ILE A 242 -13.68 -9.05 -8.50
C ILE A 242 -12.61 -10.12 -8.34
N GLN A 243 -12.55 -11.08 -9.27
CA GLN A 243 -11.66 -12.22 -9.19
C GLN A 243 -10.20 -11.80 -8.98
N HIS A 244 -9.68 -10.87 -9.79
CA HIS A 244 -8.32 -10.37 -9.67
C HIS A 244 -8.30 -8.90 -9.27
N ASN A 245 -7.59 -8.59 -8.19
CA ASN A 245 -7.31 -7.22 -7.74
C ASN A 245 -5.82 -7.16 -7.42
N ASP A 246 -5.01 -7.01 -8.47
CA ASP A 246 -3.56 -7.14 -8.42
C ASP A 246 -2.93 -5.75 -8.57
N VAL A 247 -1.90 -5.48 -7.77
CA VAL A 247 -1.10 -4.26 -7.84
C VAL A 247 0.37 -4.64 -7.95
N TYR A 248 1.06 -3.93 -8.84
CA TYR A 248 2.47 -4.06 -9.12
C TYR A 248 3.15 -2.74 -8.79
N VAL A 249 4.26 -2.80 -8.06
CA VAL A 249 5.06 -1.65 -7.66
C VAL A 249 6.48 -1.87 -8.11
N ASP A 250 7.05 -0.87 -8.77
CA ASP A 250 8.41 -0.89 -9.28
C ASP A 250 9.01 0.52 -9.25
N ASP A 251 10.33 0.62 -9.43
CA ASP A 251 11.09 1.85 -9.64
C ASP A 251 10.70 2.99 -8.67
N ALA A 252 10.76 2.68 -7.38
CA ALA A 252 10.50 3.64 -6.32
C ALA A 252 11.70 4.57 -6.10
N ALA A 253 11.46 5.84 -5.76
CA ALA A 253 12.51 6.76 -5.40
C ALA A 253 12.09 7.71 -4.28
N LEU A 254 12.95 7.83 -3.26
CA LEU A 254 12.88 8.89 -2.26
C LEU A 254 14.12 9.75 -2.37
N VAL A 255 13.97 11.02 -2.74
CA VAL A 255 15.08 11.95 -2.95
C VAL A 255 14.86 13.25 -2.20
N VAL A 256 15.95 13.91 -1.82
CA VAL A 256 15.92 15.27 -1.25
C VAL A 256 15.80 16.27 -2.40
N VAL A 257 14.69 17.00 -2.45
CA VAL A 257 14.37 17.99 -3.50
C VAL A 257 14.51 19.43 -3.03
N GLY A 258 14.91 19.65 -1.78
CA GLY A 258 15.21 20.98 -1.25
C GLY A 258 15.08 21.08 0.26
N ALA A 259 14.86 22.30 0.74
CA ALA A 259 14.54 22.60 2.13
C ALA A 259 13.07 23.04 2.26
N GLY A 260 12.50 22.82 3.44
CA GLY A 260 11.16 23.28 3.81
C GLY A 260 11.09 23.58 5.31
N ALA A 261 10.00 24.21 5.73
CA ALA A 261 9.79 24.54 7.13
C ALA A 261 9.48 23.27 7.94
N VAL A 262 10.20 23.10 9.06
CA VAL A 262 9.83 22.14 10.09
C VAL A 262 8.59 22.69 10.80
N ALA A 263 7.52 21.90 10.86
CA ALA A 263 6.37 22.23 11.67
C ALA A 263 6.83 22.38 13.12
N SER A 264 6.46 23.48 13.77
CA SER A 264 6.75 23.62 15.19
C SER A 264 6.15 22.44 15.95
N PRO A 265 6.88 21.84 16.92
CA PRO A 265 6.32 20.76 17.72
C PRO A 265 5.01 21.26 18.32
N LYS A 266 3.91 20.60 17.97
CA LYS A 266 2.63 20.83 18.64
C LYS A 266 2.84 20.37 20.08
N SER A 267 3.11 21.31 20.99
CA SER A 267 3.20 21.02 22.42
C SER A 267 1.99 20.20 22.82
N ALA A 268 2.24 18.97 23.26
CA ALA A 268 1.27 18.24 24.05
C ALA A 268 1.11 19.01 25.36
N SER A 269 0.14 19.93 25.41
CA SER A 269 -0.26 20.58 26.66
C SER A 269 -1.66 20.15 27.04
N SER A 270 -1.68 19.38 28.12
CA SER A 270 -2.78 19.26 29.07
C SER A 270 -3.33 20.64 29.48
N ALA A 271 -4.67 20.67 29.60
CA ALA A 271 -5.60 21.57 30.30
C ALA A 271 -5.18 22.98 30.79
N GLY A 272 -6.05 23.97 30.53
CA GLY A 272 -6.07 25.24 31.28
C GLY A 272 -6.92 26.39 30.74
N GLY A 273 -8.26 26.27 30.80
CA GLY A 273 -9.29 27.29 31.10
C GLY A 273 -9.30 28.71 30.50
N GLY A 274 -10.43 29.08 29.86
CA GLY A 274 -10.84 30.47 29.61
C GLY A 274 -12.00 30.71 28.61
N THR A 275 -13.21 30.25 28.96
CA THR A 275 -14.60 30.70 28.63
C THR A 275 -14.81 31.71 27.46
N THR A 276 -15.65 31.56 26.43
CA THR A 276 -17.11 31.28 26.36
C THR A 276 -17.47 31.11 24.87
N THR A 277 -18.06 30.01 24.39
CA THR A 277 -19.51 29.84 24.19
C THR A 277 -19.79 28.35 24.04
N THR A 278 -20.65 27.86 24.92
CA THR A 278 -20.98 26.45 25.14
C THR A 278 -21.72 25.87 23.94
N THR A 279 -21.08 24.98 23.20
CA THR A 279 -21.78 23.95 22.42
C THR A 279 -21.21 22.61 22.87
N GLU A 280 -22.01 21.90 23.65
CA GLU A 280 -21.69 20.63 24.29
C GLU A 280 -21.42 19.58 23.20
N ALA A 281 -20.16 19.19 23.04
CA ALA A 281 -19.73 18.14 22.13
C ALA A 281 -20.14 16.78 22.71
N THR A 282 -21.21 16.19 22.21
CA THR A 282 -21.75 14.91 22.69
C THR A 282 -21.59 13.76 21.69
N GLY A 283 -20.76 13.93 20.66
CA GLY A 283 -20.50 12.90 19.66
C GLY A 283 -19.09 12.31 19.75
N PRO A 284 -18.89 11.06 19.32
CA PRO A 284 -17.57 10.41 19.24
C PRO A 284 -16.61 11.04 18.21
N TYR A 285 -17.03 12.12 17.52
CA TYR A 285 -16.26 12.76 16.45
C TYR A 285 -16.11 14.28 16.66
N PRO A 286 -14.90 14.84 16.43
CA PRO A 286 -14.67 16.28 16.46
C PRO A 286 -15.62 17.05 15.55
N GLY A 287 -16.18 18.16 16.03
CA GLY A 287 -17.14 18.98 15.27
C GLY A 287 -18.59 18.50 15.30
N THR A 288 -18.93 17.53 16.16
CA THR A 288 -20.31 17.03 16.35
C THR A 288 -20.98 17.68 17.55
N THR A 289 -22.21 18.17 17.38
CA THR A 289 -23.00 18.78 18.47
C THR A 289 -24.46 18.34 18.44
N LEU A 290 -25.09 18.18 19.60
CA LEU A 290 -26.54 17.92 19.69
C LEU A 290 -27.29 19.25 19.85
N ASP A 291 -28.17 19.56 18.90
CA ASP A 291 -29.13 20.66 19.03
C ASP A 291 -30.28 20.22 19.94
N LYS A 292 -30.30 20.74 21.17
CA LYS A 292 -31.31 20.40 22.19
C LYS A 292 -32.72 20.91 21.85
N ALA A 293 -32.87 21.93 21.00
CA ALA A 293 -34.18 22.44 20.62
C ALA A 293 -34.88 21.51 19.62
N THR A 294 -34.11 20.97 18.66
CA THR A 294 -34.63 20.16 17.56
C THR A 294 -34.41 18.65 17.73
N GLY A 295 -33.47 18.22 18.57
CA GLY A 295 -33.02 16.82 18.66
C GLY A 295 -32.10 16.41 17.50
N ASN A 296 -31.59 17.35 16.71
CA ASN A 296 -30.70 17.05 15.60
C ASN A 296 -29.24 16.91 16.07
N ILE A 297 -28.54 15.93 15.51
CA ILE A 297 -27.08 15.84 15.61
C ILE A 297 -26.50 16.61 14.43
N LEU A 298 -25.72 17.64 14.74
CA LEU A 298 -25.07 18.53 13.79
C LEU A 298 -23.59 18.16 13.67
N TYR A 299 -23.04 18.36 12.48
CA TYR A 299 -21.65 18.08 12.18
C TYR A 299 -21.08 19.16 11.26
N VAL A 300 -19.89 19.68 11.60
CA VAL A 300 -19.15 20.61 10.74
C VAL A 300 -18.32 19.80 9.75
N VAL A 301 -18.60 19.95 8.45
CA VAL A 301 -17.85 19.30 7.36
C VAL A 301 -16.37 19.68 7.45
N GLN A 302 -15.51 18.69 7.49
CA GLN A 302 -14.04 18.82 7.52
C GLN A 302 -13.44 18.61 6.13
N ALA A 303 -12.15 18.93 5.99
CA ALA A 303 -11.38 18.60 4.79
C ALA A 303 -11.53 17.10 4.47
N ASP A 304 -11.75 16.80 3.19
CA ASP A 304 -11.89 15.43 2.64
C ASP A 304 -13.13 14.65 3.08
N ASP A 305 -14.10 15.29 3.74
CA ASP A 305 -15.40 14.67 3.95
C ASP A 305 -16.18 14.55 2.64
N THR A 306 -16.77 13.38 2.45
CA THR A 306 -17.80 13.13 1.44
C THR A 306 -19.12 12.81 2.16
N THR A 307 -20.25 13.01 1.50
CA THR A 307 -21.55 12.66 2.11
C THR A 307 -21.60 11.18 2.48
N PHE A 308 -20.84 10.33 1.76
CA PHE A 308 -20.62 8.93 2.07
C PHE A 308 -19.77 8.70 3.33
N SER A 309 -18.61 9.37 3.47
CA SER A 309 -17.75 9.20 4.66
C SER A 309 -18.44 9.71 5.93
N ILE A 310 -19.22 10.79 5.83
CA ILE A 310 -20.05 11.31 6.93
C ILE A 310 -21.20 10.35 7.23
N ALA A 311 -21.94 9.87 6.22
CA ALA A 311 -23.02 8.89 6.41
C ALA A 311 -22.53 7.66 7.19
N ARG A 312 -21.39 7.11 6.77
CA ARG A 312 -20.73 6.00 7.46
C ARG A 312 -20.32 6.36 8.89
N ARG A 313 -19.73 7.54 9.09
CA ARG A 313 -19.29 8.03 10.41
C ARG A 313 -20.43 8.07 11.42
N PHE A 314 -21.60 8.54 11.02
CA PHE A 314 -22.78 8.70 11.89
C PHE A 314 -23.78 7.55 11.83
N ASN A 315 -23.44 6.46 11.13
CA ASN A 315 -24.31 5.30 10.93
C ASN A 315 -25.70 5.67 10.37
N VAL A 316 -25.70 6.52 9.35
CA VAL A 316 -26.87 6.92 8.58
C VAL A 316 -26.61 6.68 7.10
N THR A 317 -27.64 6.77 6.25
CA THR A 317 -27.47 6.66 4.81
C THR A 317 -27.18 8.02 4.18
N VAL A 318 -26.51 8.01 3.02
CA VAL A 318 -26.30 9.24 2.20
C VAL A 318 -27.63 9.92 1.90
N ASN A 319 -28.67 9.15 1.56
CA ASN A 319 -30.01 9.67 1.29
C ASN A 319 -30.63 10.37 2.50
N GLN A 320 -30.39 9.88 3.72
CA GLN A 320 -30.84 10.55 4.94
C GLN A 320 -30.13 11.90 5.13
N ILE A 321 -28.81 11.97 4.94
CA ILE A 321 -28.06 13.23 5.02
C ILE A 321 -28.53 14.23 3.95
N VAL A 322 -28.71 13.78 2.71
CA VAL A 322 -29.21 14.60 1.60
C VAL A 322 -30.60 15.16 1.93
N ALA A 323 -31.51 14.30 2.38
CA ALA A 323 -32.88 14.68 2.72
C ALA A 323 -32.95 15.63 3.93
N TRP A 324 -32.12 15.43 4.97
CA TRP A 324 -32.13 16.29 6.15
C TRP A 324 -31.57 17.69 5.89
N ASN A 325 -30.68 17.83 4.90
CA ASN A 325 -29.97 19.07 4.61
C ASN A 325 -30.42 19.75 3.31
N ASN A 326 -31.44 19.22 2.64
CA ASN A 326 -31.92 19.69 1.34
C ASN A 326 -30.77 19.88 0.32
N LEU A 327 -29.86 18.91 0.24
CA LEU A 327 -28.73 18.99 -0.69
C LEU A 327 -29.22 18.71 -2.11
N ALA A 328 -28.99 19.65 -3.03
CA ALA A 328 -29.34 19.48 -4.45
C ALA A 328 -28.48 18.43 -5.16
N ASP A 329 -27.26 18.20 -4.66
CA ASP A 329 -26.32 17.17 -5.12
C ASP A 329 -25.61 16.56 -3.89
N ALA A 330 -25.61 15.23 -3.81
CA ALA A 330 -24.98 14.47 -2.73
C ALA A 330 -23.44 14.53 -2.77
N ASN A 331 -22.83 15.04 -3.85
CA ASN A 331 -21.37 15.15 -3.97
C ASN A 331 -20.82 16.52 -3.55
N ILE A 332 -21.70 17.50 -3.27
CA ILE A 332 -21.27 18.87 -2.97
C ILE A 332 -21.41 19.14 -1.47
N LEU A 333 -20.35 18.81 -0.72
CA LEU A 333 -20.16 19.29 0.65
C LEU A 333 -19.18 20.46 0.66
N ARG A 334 -19.57 21.55 1.32
CA ARG A 334 -18.70 22.73 1.49
C ARG A 334 -17.95 22.60 2.81
N LEU A 335 -16.63 22.70 2.76
CA LEU A 335 -15.76 22.69 3.94
C LEU A 335 -16.21 23.76 4.95
N GLY A 336 -16.25 23.38 6.23
CA GLY A 336 -16.69 24.24 7.33
C GLY A 336 -18.21 24.44 7.44
N LYS A 337 -19.01 23.85 6.53
CA LYS A 337 -20.47 23.93 6.60
C LYS A 337 -21.01 22.97 7.67
N THR A 338 -21.92 23.44 8.51
CA THR A 338 -22.67 22.57 9.43
C THR A 338 -23.81 21.86 8.70
N ILE A 339 -23.90 20.54 8.87
CA ILE A 339 -24.97 19.69 8.32
C ILE A 339 -25.57 18.81 9.41
N ILE A 340 -26.83 18.40 9.23
CA ILE A 340 -27.54 17.44 10.07
C ILE A 340 -27.08 16.03 9.68
N VAL A 341 -26.57 15.28 10.64
CA VAL A 341 -26.06 13.91 10.47
C VAL A 341 -26.81 12.89 11.33
N GLY A 342 -27.80 13.34 12.10
CA GLY A 342 -28.69 12.47 12.85
C GLY A 342 -29.90 13.25 13.36
N LYS A 343 -30.99 12.53 13.65
CA LYS A 343 -32.16 13.04 14.36
C LYS A 343 -32.50 12.04 15.45
N THR A 344 -32.44 12.42 16.72
CA THR A 344 -33.02 11.57 17.77
C THR A 344 -34.55 11.65 17.65
N LYS A 345 -35.21 10.48 17.62
CA LYS A 345 -36.68 10.43 17.67
C LYS A 345 -37.11 11.07 18.99
N ARG A 346 -38.07 11.99 18.93
CA ARG A 346 -38.83 12.41 20.12
C ARG A 346 -39.75 11.28 20.57
#